data_AF-A0A336N480-F1
#
_entry.id   AF-A0A336N480-F1
#
_cell.length_a   1.000
_cell.length_b   1.000
_cell.length_c   1.000
_cell.angle_alpha   90.00
_cell.angle_beta   90.00
_cell.angle_gamma   90.00
#
_symmetry.space_group_name_H-M   'P 1'
#
loop_
_entity.id
_entity.type
_entity.pdbx_description
1 polymer ?
#
loop_
_entity_poly.entity_id
_entity_poly.type
_entity_poly.pdbx_seq_one_letter_code
_entity_poly.pdbx_strand_id
1 'polypeptide(L)'
;MIKDPSRNNRIQQYSNFESFAHNNTSTRFYKSVIKESVEEDGYEYYVSFVSREHKNLEGIRETISINLKCTNHNLPELLGIGDICMPSQNTPSYIEFKNITLPIKTVRPILDEKLHWKLISNLSLNYLSLTHLDVLRDVLSTYDFPAINDIQARRRTEKRLSGIESLETKKSDRIIKGIIYRGQKSTLRIDSNTFLCEGELFLFGAILSEFFRLYGTINSFHFLEVINTNNNETFKWEQKISLQNMI
;
A
#
# COMPACT_ATOMS: atom_id res chain seq x y z
N MET A 1 33.70 -11.11 -26.04
CA MET A 1 34.73 -11.87 -25.30
C MET A 1 36.09 -11.32 -25.71
N ILE A 2 36.61 -10.30 -25.00
CA ILE A 2 38.01 -9.85 -25.05
C ILE A 2 38.32 -9.46 -23.60
N LYS A 3 39.15 -10.24 -22.90
CA LYS A 3 39.57 -9.97 -21.52
C LYS A 3 41.01 -9.47 -21.57
N ASP A 4 41.20 -8.18 -21.29
CA ASP A 4 42.53 -7.64 -21.00
C ASP A 4 43.07 -8.27 -19.69
N PRO A 5 44.31 -8.79 -19.65
CA PRO A 5 44.81 -9.59 -18.51
C PRO A 5 45.36 -8.76 -17.34
N SER A 6 45.32 -7.43 -17.42
CA SER A 6 46.02 -6.53 -16.48
C SER A 6 45.11 -5.80 -15.47
N ARG A 7 43.80 -6.03 -15.48
CA ARG A 7 42.89 -5.49 -14.46
C ARG A 7 42.50 -6.58 -13.47
N ASN A 8 43.02 -6.43 -12.25
CA ASN A 8 42.60 -7.18 -11.08
C ASN A 8 41.14 -6.78 -10.77
N ASN A 9 40.17 -7.34 -11.51
CA ASN A 9 38.74 -7.05 -11.37
C ASN A 9 38.23 -7.68 -10.06
N ARG A 10 38.52 -7.02 -8.93
CA ARG A 10 37.87 -7.32 -7.66
C ARG A 10 36.41 -6.91 -7.78
N ILE A 11 35.53 -7.90 -7.87
CA ILE A 11 34.09 -7.68 -7.82
C ILE A 11 33.77 -7.24 -6.38
N GLN A 12 33.29 -6.02 -6.24
CA GLN A 12 32.87 -5.47 -4.96
C GLN A 12 31.37 -5.22 -4.98
N GLN A 13 30.68 -5.74 -3.98
CA GLN A 13 29.23 -5.59 -3.86
C GLN A 13 28.90 -4.32 -3.08
N TYR A 14 28.05 -3.48 -3.65
CA TYR A 14 27.47 -2.32 -2.98
C TYR A 14 26.19 -2.75 -2.28
N SER A 15 26.08 -2.48 -0.98
CA SER A 15 24.84 -2.68 -0.21
C SER A 15 24.00 -1.41 -0.20
N ASN A 16 22.67 -1.56 -0.05
CA ASN A 16 21.79 -0.40 0.08
C ASN A 16 22.09 0.29 1.42
N PHE A 17 22.36 1.59 1.38
CA PHE A 17 22.61 2.41 2.57
C PHE A 17 21.45 2.37 3.57
N GLU A 18 20.20 2.31 3.11
CA GLU A 18 19.03 2.32 4.00
C GLU A 18 18.66 0.92 4.53
N SER A 19 19.43 -0.11 4.18
CA SER A 19 19.17 -1.46 4.68
C SER A 19 19.61 -1.62 6.12
N PHE A 20 18.77 -2.23 6.97
CA PHE A 20 19.15 -2.59 8.35
C PHE A 20 20.31 -3.60 8.43
N ALA A 21 20.67 -4.22 7.30
CA ALA A 21 21.80 -5.14 7.17
C ALA A 21 23.14 -4.40 7.01
N HIS A 22 23.45 -3.49 7.94
CA HIS A 22 24.80 -2.94 8.07
C HIS A 22 25.71 -4.01 8.67
N ASN A 23 26.11 -5.00 7.87
CA ASN A 23 27.20 -5.87 8.26
C ASN A 23 28.47 -5.02 8.35
N ASN A 24 29.23 -5.17 9.44
CA ASN A 24 30.50 -4.46 9.67
C ASN A 24 31.55 -4.66 8.55
N THR A 25 31.28 -5.57 7.60
CA THR A 25 32.12 -5.93 6.46
C THR A 25 31.89 -5.06 5.22
N SER A 26 30.71 -4.46 5.03
CA SER A 26 30.46 -3.60 3.86
C SER A 26 31.06 -2.22 4.07
N THR A 27 32.01 -1.85 3.21
CA THR A 27 32.68 -0.55 3.23
C THR A 27 32.13 0.43 2.19
N ARG A 28 31.27 -0.05 1.29
CA ARG A 28 30.71 0.71 0.18
C ARG A 28 29.21 0.50 0.09
N PHE A 29 28.49 1.60 -0.06
CA PHE A 29 27.05 1.63 -0.09
C PHE A 29 26.56 2.42 -1.30
N TYR A 30 25.34 2.16 -1.72
CA TYR A 30 24.63 3.02 -2.67
C TYR A 30 23.37 3.57 -2.03
N LYS A 31 22.97 4.75 -2.47
CA LYS A 31 21.70 5.39 -2.13
C LYS A 31 20.96 5.70 -3.42
N SER A 32 19.66 5.44 -3.43
CA SER A 32 18.76 5.87 -4.51
C SER A 32 17.86 6.99 -4.01
N VAL A 33 17.74 8.07 -4.78
CA VAL A 33 16.83 9.18 -4.49
C VAL A 33 15.92 9.37 -5.68
N ILE A 34 14.63 9.52 -5.40
CA ILE A 34 13.60 9.81 -6.39
C ILE A 34 13.33 11.31 -6.35
N LYS A 35 13.31 11.96 -7.50
CA LYS A 35 12.93 13.37 -7.64
C LYS A 35 11.89 13.51 -8.75
N GLU A 36 11.05 14.53 -8.63
CA GLU A 36 10.16 14.93 -9.73
C GLU A 36 11.02 15.44 -10.90
N SER A 37 10.73 14.94 -12.10
CA SER A 37 11.41 15.42 -13.31
C SER A 37 10.92 16.82 -13.66
N VAL A 38 11.83 17.67 -14.14
CA VAL A 38 11.52 19.04 -14.56
C VAL A 38 11.08 19.09 -16.03
N GLU A 39 11.52 18.12 -16.84
CA GLU A 39 11.33 18.11 -18.30
C GLU A 39 10.21 17.17 -18.74
N GLU A 40 10.08 16.01 -18.10
CA GLU A 40 9.03 15.04 -18.39
C GLU A 40 8.02 14.96 -17.25
N ASP A 41 6.77 14.63 -17.59
CA ASP A 41 5.82 14.19 -16.57
C ASP A 41 6.34 12.83 -16.06
N GLY A 42 7.05 12.81 -14.92
CA GLY A 42 7.72 11.61 -14.41
C GLY A 42 8.54 11.80 -13.13
N TYR A 43 9.17 10.70 -12.71
CA TYR A 43 10.18 10.70 -11.66
C TYR A 43 11.53 10.29 -12.22
N GLU A 44 12.56 11.00 -11.81
CA GLU A 44 13.95 10.66 -12.07
C GLU A 44 14.56 9.94 -10.88
N TYR A 45 15.30 8.87 -11.17
CA TYR A 45 16.01 8.08 -10.17
C TYR A 45 17.49 8.42 -10.22
N TYR A 46 17.98 9.01 -9.13
CA TYR A 46 19.38 9.33 -8.94
C TYR A 46 20.02 8.26 -8.07
N VAL A 47 21.10 7.65 -8.52
CA VAL A 47 21.89 6.69 -7.73
C VAL A 47 23.22 7.33 -7.37
N SER A 48 23.51 7.40 -6.08
CA SER A 48 24.79 7.86 -5.55
C SER A 48 25.54 6.72 -4.86
N PHE A 49 26.86 6.70 -4.99
CA PHE A 49 27.74 5.70 -4.40
C PHE A 49 28.58 6.36 -3.31
N VAL A 50 28.49 5.82 -2.09
CA VAL A 50 29.08 6.41 -0.89
C VAL A 50 29.94 5.41 -0.15
N SER A 51 31.02 5.90 0.46
CA SER A 51 31.84 5.11 1.39
C SER A 51 31.21 5.07 2.79
N ARG A 52 31.70 4.20 3.68
CA ARG A 52 31.32 4.16 5.10
C ARG A 52 31.47 5.52 5.82
N GLU A 53 32.42 6.34 5.40
CA GLU A 53 32.63 7.70 5.93
C GLU A 53 31.70 8.76 5.32
N HIS A 54 30.68 8.37 4.54
CA HIS A 54 29.78 9.28 3.82
C HIS A 54 30.48 10.22 2.83
N LYS A 55 31.73 9.91 2.47
CA LYS A 55 32.45 10.63 1.42
C LYS A 55 32.06 10.05 0.06
N ASN A 56 31.84 10.95 -0.89
CA ASN A 56 31.71 10.58 -2.30
C ASN A 56 33.00 9.87 -2.74
N LEU A 57 32.85 8.80 -3.52
CA LEU A 57 33.98 8.07 -4.10
C LEU A 57 34.52 8.87 -5.31
N GLU A 58 35.11 10.03 -5.04
CA GLU A 58 35.71 10.86 -6.08
C GLU A 58 37.06 10.29 -6.53
N GLY A 59 37.28 10.20 -7.85
CA GLY A 59 38.57 9.79 -8.43
C GLY A 59 38.78 8.28 -8.64
N ILE A 60 37.80 7.43 -8.33
CA ILE A 60 37.89 5.98 -8.61
C ILE A 60 37.28 5.68 -9.97
N ARG A 61 38.08 5.15 -10.91
CA ARG A 61 37.59 4.61 -12.18
C ARG A 61 37.14 3.18 -11.99
N GLU A 62 35.84 2.97 -11.85
CA GLU A 62 35.24 1.64 -11.73
C GLU A 62 34.08 1.45 -12.72
N THR A 63 33.81 0.19 -13.07
CA THR A 63 32.66 -0.18 -13.88
C THR A 63 31.57 -0.72 -12.96
N ILE A 64 30.41 -0.08 -12.99
CA ILE A 64 29.29 -0.43 -12.14
C ILE A 64 28.30 -1.26 -12.98
N SER A 65 27.99 -2.46 -12.50
CA SER A 65 26.92 -3.29 -13.06
C SER A 65 25.69 -3.14 -12.18
N ILE A 66 24.61 -2.62 -12.74
CA ILE A 66 23.36 -2.36 -12.00
C ILE A 66 22.26 -3.25 -12.57
N ASN A 67 21.51 -3.91 -11.67
CA ASN A 67 20.28 -4.61 -12.03
C ASN A 67 19.10 -3.72 -11.66
N LEU A 68 18.30 -3.31 -12.65
CA LEU A 68 17.19 -2.39 -12.48
C LEU A 68 15.87 -3.07 -12.84
N LYS A 69 14.81 -2.72 -12.10
CA LYS A 69 13.43 -3.03 -12.48
C LYS A 69 12.80 -1.75 -12.98
N CYS A 70 12.41 -1.74 -14.25
CA CYS A 70 11.85 -0.56 -14.92
C CYS A 70 10.39 -0.80 -15.30
N THR A 71 9.63 0.27 -15.42
CA THR A 71 8.25 0.28 -15.91
C THR A 71 8.12 1.24 -17.08
N ASN A 72 7.16 1.01 -17.98
CA ASN A 72 6.99 1.80 -19.20
C ASN A 72 6.03 2.99 -19.02
N HIS A 73 6.07 3.66 -17.87
CA HIS A 73 5.21 4.82 -17.54
C HIS A 73 3.74 4.61 -17.93
N ASN A 74 3.21 5.44 -18.85
CA ASN A 74 1.81 5.43 -19.27
C ASN A 74 1.57 4.54 -20.51
N LEU A 75 2.62 3.91 -21.07
CA LEU A 75 2.50 3.07 -22.25
C LEU A 75 1.48 1.91 -22.10
N PRO A 76 1.36 1.24 -20.93
CA PRO A 76 0.37 0.19 -20.75
C PRO A 76 -1.08 0.67 -20.88
N GLU A 77 -1.35 1.97 -20.77
CA GLU A 77 -2.70 2.54 -20.92
C GLU A 77 -3.21 2.49 -22.37
N LEU A 78 -2.30 2.35 -23.34
CA LEU A 78 -2.66 2.23 -24.76
C LEU A 78 -3.11 0.80 -25.14
N LEU A 79 -2.95 -0.17 -24.24
CA LEU A 79 -3.31 -1.56 -24.49
C LEU A 79 -4.80 -1.79 -24.22
N GLY A 80 -5.47 -2.40 -25.19
CA GLY A 80 -6.85 -2.84 -25.12
C GLY A 80 -7.03 -4.23 -24.50
N ILE A 81 -8.29 -4.67 -24.47
CA ILE A 81 -8.66 -6.02 -24.03
C ILE A 81 -8.24 -7.02 -25.11
N GLY A 82 -7.16 -7.73 -24.83
CA GLY A 82 -6.63 -8.79 -25.67
C GLY A 82 -5.25 -8.56 -26.25
N ASP A 83 -4.69 -7.38 -26.03
CA ASP A 83 -3.40 -7.02 -26.61
C ASP A 83 -2.24 -7.66 -25.85
N ILE A 84 -2.47 -8.12 -24.61
CA ILE A 84 -1.48 -8.88 -23.84
C ILE A 84 -1.65 -10.37 -24.16
N CYS A 85 -1.03 -10.79 -25.26
CA CYS A 85 -1.18 -12.15 -25.80
C CYS A 85 0.14 -12.87 -26.12
N MET A 86 1.29 -12.28 -25.75
CA MET A 86 2.60 -12.85 -26.08
C MET A 86 2.94 -14.06 -25.19
N PRO A 87 3.17 -15.25 -25.77
CA PRO A 87 3.58 -16.43 -25.02
C PRO A 87 5.05 -16.34 -24.57
N SER A 88 5.39 -17.08 -23.52
CA SER A 88 6.77 -17.22 -23.05
C SER A 88 7.49 -18.39 -23.74
N GLN A 89 8.83 -18.45 -23.67
CA GLN A 89 9.59 -19.55 -24.28
C GLN A 89 9.24 -20.95 -23.72
N ASN A 90 8.60 -21.03 -22.54
CA ASN A 90 8.27 -22.28 -21.86
C ASN A 90 6.79 -22.67 -21.96
N THR A 91 5.98 -21.97 -22.76
CA THR A 91 4.53 -22.23 -22.84
C THR A 91 4.15 -23.17 -24.01
N PRO A 92 3.37 -24.23 -23.75
CA PRO A 92 2.88 -25.12 -24.81
C PRO A 92 2.06 -24.40 -25.89
N SER A 93 2.16 -24.85 -27.13
CA SER A 93 1.54 -24.21 -28.31
C SER A 93 0.00 -24.22 -28.35
N TYR A 94 -0.66 -24.96 -27.46
CA TYR A 94 -2.13 -25.04 -27.39
C TYR A 94 -2.75 -24.03 -26.41
N ILE A 95 -1.94 -23.22 -25.71
CA ILE A 95 -2.42 -22.24 -24.75
C ILE A 95 -2.40 -20.85 -25.38
N GLU A 96 -3.56 -20.20 -25.41
CA GLU A 96 -3.69 -18.81 -25.84
C GLU A 96 -3.74 -17.89 -24.61
N PHE A 97 -2.99 -16.79 -24.67
CA PHE A 97 -2.99 -15.76 -23.63
C PHE A 97 -3.78 -14.56 -24.09
N LYS A 98 -4.64 -14.03 -23.22
CA LYS A 98 -5.40 -12.82 -23.48
C LYS A 98 -5.73 -12.13 -22.17
N ASN A 99 -5.49 -10.83 -22.05
CA ASN A 99 -6.01 -10.07 -20.91
C ASN A 99 -7.53 -9.94 -21.00
N ILE A 100 -8.19 -10.20 -19.87
CA ILE A 100 -9.66 -10.13 -19.72
C ILE A 100 -10.13 -8.72 -19.33
N THR A 101 -9.23 -7.89 -18.83
CA THR A 101 -9.51 -6.52 -18.37
C THR A 101 -8.53 -5.55 -19.00
N LEU A 102 -8.95 -4.29 -19.11
CA LEU A 102 -8.06 -3.18 -19.45
C LEU A 102 -6.97 -3.04 -18.38
N PRO A 103 -5.71 -2.76 -18.76
CA PRO A 103 -4.68 -2.39 -17.81
C PRO A 103 -5.11 -1.17 -16.99
N ILE A 104 -4.74 -1.18 -15.71
CA ILE A 104 -5.02 -0.08 -14.81
C ILE A 104 -4.11 1.10 -15.20
N LYS A 105 -4.66 2.32 -15.13
CA LYS A 105 -3.88 3.54 -15.33
C LYS A 105 -2.70 3.61 -14.38
N THR A 106 -1.61 4.21 -14.83
CA THR A 106 -0.40 4.34 -14.02
C THR A 106 -0.65 5.34 -12.91
N VAL A 107 -0.71 4.86 -11.66
CA VAL A 107 -0.83 5.71 -10.48
C VAL A 107 0.58 6.08 -10.00
N ARG A 108 0.83 7.39 -9.92
CA ARG A 108 2.13 7.95 -9.56
C ARG A 108 2.15 8.30 -8.07
N PRO A 109 3.19 7.90 -7.31
CA PRO A 109 3.26 8.23 -5.89
C PRO A 109 3.61 9.71 -5.68
N ILE A 110 2.79 10.47 -4.96
CA ILE A 110 3.14 11.87 -4.67
C ILE A 110 4.33 11.93 -3.71
N LEU A 111 5.32 12.75 -4.06
CA LEU A 111 6.42 13.14 -3.17
C LEU A 111 6.03 14.35 -2.28
N ASP A 112 4.83 14.35 -1.67
CA ASP A 112 4.36 15.46 -0.81
C ASP A 112 4.62 15.14 0.67
N GLU A 113 5.45 15.95 1.33
CA GLU A 113 5.77 15.82 2.75
C GLU A 113 4.53 15.73 3.65
N LYS A 114 3.43 16.43 3.31
CA LYS A 114 2.20 16.38 4.11
C LYS A 114 1.56 14.99 4.08
N LEU A 115 1.54 14.35 2.91
CA LEU A 115 1.03 12.99 2.77
C LEU A 115 1.90 11.99 3.56
N HIS A 116 3.23 12.15 3.52
CA HIS A 116 4.15 11.32 4.30
C HIS A 116 3.87 11.45 5.80
N TRP A 117 3.75 12.67 6.31
CA TRP A 117 3.44 12.88 7.73
C TRP A 117 2.06 12.36 8.12
N LYS A 118 1.06 12.47 7.24
CA LYS A 118 -0.26 11.84 7.47
C LYS A 118 -0.15 10.32 7.55
N LEU A 119 0.60 9.68 6.66
CA LEU A 119 0.83 8.24 6.69
C LEU A 119 1.58 7.80 7.95
N ILE A 120 2.62 8.55 8.37
CA ILE A 120 3.35 8.28 9.61
C ILE A 120 2.42 8.43 10.82
N SER A 121 1.62 9.48 10.84
CA SER A 121 0.60 9.68 11.87
C SER A 121 -0.44 8.55 11.89
N ASN A 122 -0.79 7.99 10.73
CA ASN A 122 -1.71 6.87 10.64
C ASN A 122 -1.14 5.56 11.21
N LEU A 123 0.18 5.41 11.28
CA LEU A 123 0.84 4.24 11.89
C LEU A 123 0.92 4.33 13.42
N SER A 124 0.93 5.55 13.96
CA SER A 124 0.92 5.80 15.41
C SER A 124 -0.48 6.03 15.97
N LEU A 125 -1.53 5.92 15.14
CA LEU A 125 -2.92 6.10 15.55
C LEU A 125 -3.27 5.16 16.70
N ASN A 126 -3.69 5.78 17.81
CA ASN A 126 -4.32 5.06 18.89
C ASN A 126 -5.78 4.78 18.52
N TYR A 127 -6.25 3.57 18.81
CA TYR A 127 -7.58 3.09 18.47
C TYR A 127 -8.71 4.04 18.95
N LEU A 128 -8.51 4.80 20.03
CA LEU A 128 -9.47 5.79 20.54
C LEU A 128 -9.81 6.87 19.50
N SER A 129 -8.88 7.21 18.60
CA SER A 129 -9.12 8.18 17.54
C SER A 129 -10.05 7.63 16.46
N LEU A 130 -10.05 6.30 16.23
CA LEU A 130 -10.88 5.63 15.22
C LEU A 130 -12.35 5.48 15.62
N THR A 131 -12.74 5.85 16.84
CA THR A 131 -14.15 5.89 17.23
C THR A 131 -14.88 7.11 16.70
N HIS A 132 -14.14 8.12 16.20
CA HIS A 132 -14.71 9.31 15.60
C HIS A 132 -14.82 9.14 14.09
N LEU A 133 -16.01 9.44 13.57
CA LEU A 133 -16.34 9.28 12.15
C LEU A 133 -15.47 10.17 11.25
N ASP A 134 -15.19 11.41 11.67
CA ASP A 134 -14.37 12.35 10.90
C ASP A 134 -12.93 11.83 10.74
N VAL A 135 -12.36 11.29 11.82
CA VAL A 135 -11.02 10.68 11.78
C VAL A 135 -11.01 9.46 10.88
N LEU A 136 -12.04 8.60 10.95
CA LEU A 136 -12.13 7.44 10.06
C LEU A 136 -12.18 7.87 8.58
N ARG A 137 -12.98 8.88 8.25
CA ARG A 137 -13.06 9.42 6.89
C ARG A 137 -11.72 9.99 6.44
N ASP A 138 -11.04 10.75 7.29
CA ASP A 138 -9.73 11.33 6.98
C ASP A 138 -8.67 10.24 6.74
N VAL A 139 -8.65 9.21 7.58
CA VAL A 139 -7.72 8.09 7.43
C VAL A 139 -8.00 7.34 6.13
N LEU A 140 -9.25 6.99 5.85
CA LEU A 140 -9.62 6.32 4.60
C LEU A 140 -9.31 7.19 3.37
N SER A 141 -9.52 8.50 3.44
CA SER A 141 -9.19 9.43 2.35
C SER A 141 -7.69 9.49 2.06
N THR A 142 -6.85 9.25 3.06
CA THR A 142 -5.38 9.26 2.91
C THR A 142 -4.88 8.09 2.07
N TYR A 143 -5.63 6.97 2.04
CA TYR A 143 -5.29 5.79 1.24
C TYR A 143 -5.78 5.84 -0.20
N ASP A 144 -6.48 6.91 -0.60
CA ASP A 144 -6.97 7.07 -1.96
C ASP A 144 -5.90 7.66 -2.89
N PHE A 145 -4.92 6.83 -3.23
CA PHE A 145 -3.87 7.19 -4.17
C PHE A 145 -4.37 7.51 -5.59
N PRO A 146 -5.34 6.76 -6.16
CA PRO A 146 -5.86 7.06 -7.50
C PRO A 146 -6.59 8.40 -7.60
N ALA A 147 -7.28 8.86 -6.55
CA ALA A 147 -8.00 10.14 -6.55
C ALA A 147 -7.13 11.39 -6.73
N ILE A 148 -5.82 11.24 -6.57
CA ILE A 148 -4.87 12.33 -6.75
C ILE A 148 -4.80 12.71 -8.23
N ASN A 149 -4.77 11.71 -9.12
CA ASN A 149 -4.59 11.92 -10.55
C ASN A 149 -5.91 11.84 -11.33
N ASP A 150 -6.97 11.26 -10.74
CA ASP A 150 -8.26 11.08 -11.39
C ASP A 150 -9.41 11.71 -10.58
N ILE A 151 -9.96 12.81 -11.12
CA ILE A 151 -11.09 13.55 -10.54
C ILE A 151 -12.32 12.64 -10.38
N GLN A 152 -12.54 11.69 -11.30
CA GLN A 152 -13.66 10.76 -11.20
C GLN A 152 -13.45 9.77 -10.07
N ALA A 153 -12.22 9.26 -9.89
CA ALA A 153 -11.89 8.40 -8.75
C ALA A 153 -12.11 9.13 -7.43
N ARG A 154 -11.64 10.39 -7.34
CA ARG A 154 -11.86 11.26 -6.18
C ARG A 154 -13.34 11.43 -5.83
N ARG A 155 -14.15 11.79 -6.82
CA ARG A 155 -15.60 11.97 -6.62
C ARG A 155 -16.28 10.68 -6.18
N ARG A 156 -15.84 9.52 -6.68
CA ARG A 156 -16.38 8.21 -6.24
C ARG A 156 -16.05 7.95 -4.78
N THR A 157 -14.82 8.18 -4.36
CA THR A 157 -14.43 8.00 -2.95
C THR A 157 -15.12 9.01 -2.04
N GLU A 158 -15.15 10.30 -2.40
CA GLU A 158 -15.87 11.32 -1.64
C GLU A 158 -17.35 10.95 -1.50
N LYS A 159 -18.00 10.46 -2.57
CA LYS A 159 -19.39 9.97 -2.52
C LYS A 159 -19.53 8.81 -1.54
N ARG A 160 -18.66 7.79 -1.60
CA ARG A 160 -18.68 6.64 -0.67
C ARG A 160 -18.47 7.05 0.78
N LEU A 161 -17.49 7.92 1.05
CA LEU A 161 -17.21 8.41 2.40
C LEU A 161 -18.34 9.29 2.94
N SER A 162 -18.99 10.07 2.08
CA SER A 162 -20.16 10.88 2.45
C SER A 162 -21.36 10.03 2.85
N GLY A 163 -21.48 8.82 2.28
CA GLY A 163 -22.53 7.86 2.62
C GLY A 163 -22.40 7.23 4.01
N ILE A 164 -21.27 7.39 4.69
CA ILE A 164 -21.11 6.93 6.07
C ILE A 164 -21.79 7.95 7.00
N GLU A 165 -22.99 7.67 7.49
CA GLU A 165 -23.79 8.63 8.25
C GLU A 165 -23.39 8.71 9.73
N SER A 166 -23.15 7.57 10.37
CA SER A 166 -22.83 7.53 11.80
C SER A 166 -21.94 6.34 12.16
N LEU A 167 -21.04 6.55 13.13
CA LEU A 167 -20.19 5.53 13.73
C LEU A 167 -20.40 5.56 15.25
N GLU A 168 -20.93 4.48 15.80
CA GLU A 168 -21.07 4.28 17.24
C GLU A 168 -20.16 3.16 17.70
N THR A 169 -19.24 3.42 18.63
CA THR A 169 -18.40 2.38 19.22
C THR A 169 -18.73 2.18 20.69
N LYS A 170 -19.03 0.93 21.06
CA LYS A 170 -19.37 0.53 22.43
C LYS A 170 -18.37 -0.52 22.91
N LYS A 171 -18.00 -0.44 24.20
CA LYS A 171 -17.21 -1.50 24.84
C LYS A 171 -18.06 -2.76 24.94
N SER A 172 -17.46 -3.91 24.69
CA SER A 172 -18.12 -5.22 24.76
C SER A 172 -17.18 -6.20 25.43
N ASP A 173 -17.69 -6.95 26.41
CA ASP A 173 -16.95 -8.03 27.05
C ASP A 173 -17.52 -9.37 26.59
N ARG A 174 -16.66 -10.36 26.37
CA ARG A 174 -17.05 -11.73 26.05
C ARG A 174 -16.33 -12.71 26.97
N ILE A 175 -17.06 -13.71 27.43
CA ILE A 175 -16.48 -14.82 28.19
C ILE A 175 -16.25 -15.98 27.21
N ILE A 176 -14.99 -16.37 27.04
CA ILE A 176 -14.62 -17.53 26.22
C ILE A 176 -13.81 -18.46 27.13
N LYS A 177 -14.29 -19.69 27.32
CA LYS A 177 -13.63 -20.71 28.16
C LYS A 177 -13.28 -20.22 29.57
N GLY A 178 -14.16 -19.41 30.18
CA GLY A 178 -13.96 -18.88 31.53
C GLY A 178 -13.04 -17.66 31.65
N ILE A 179 -12.47 -17.18 30.54
CA ILE A 179 -11.63 -15.97 30.49
C ILE A 179 -12.47 -14.81 29.91
N ILE A 180 -12.42 -13.65 30.55
CA ILE A 180 -13.04 -12.42 30.05
C ILE A 180 -12.11 -11.80 29.02
N TYR A 181 -12.54 -11.80 27.77
CA TYR A 181 -11.95 -11.01 26.71
C TYR A 181 -12.64 -9.66 26.66
N ARG A 182 -11.84 -8.59 26.63
CA ARG A 182 -12.33 -7.23 26.44
C ARG A 182 -12.23 -6.88 24.97
N GLY A 183 -13.27 -6.28 24.43
CA GLY A 183 -13.30 -5.86 23.05
C GLY A 183 -14.23 -4.70 22.83
N GLN A 184 -14.47 -4.40 21.57
CA GLN A 184 -15.33 -3.30 21.17
C GLN A 184 -16.25 -3.72 20.03
N LYS A 185 -17.42 -3.10 20.00
CA LYS A 185 -18.40 -3.24 18.94
C LYS A 185 -18.58 -1.86 18.28
N SER A 186 -18.24 -1.77 17.01
CA SER A 186 -18.48 -0.59 16.18
C SER A 186 -19.68 -0.85 15.27
N THR A 187 -20.64 0.07 15.32
CA THR A 187 -21.86 0.06 14.52
C THR A 187 -21.79 1.22 13.55
N LEU A 188 -21.79 0.91 12.26
CA LEU A 188 -21.66 1.87 11.18
C LEU A 188 -23.00 1.96 10.44
N ARG A 189 -23.55 3.15 10.29
CA ARG A 189 -24.74 3.38 9.44
C ARG A 189 -24.28 3.93 8.10
N ILE A 190 -24.70 3.28 7.01
CA ILE A 190 -24.28 3.63 5.66
C ILE A 190 -25.51 3.74 4.74
N ASP A 191 -25.57 4.80 3.94
CA ASP A 191 -26.49 4.92 2.81
C ASP A 191 -26.01 4.08 1.62
N SER A 192 -26.75 3.01 1.31
CA SER A 192 -26.44 2.13 0.18
C SER A 192 -26.50 2.80 -1.19
N ASN A 193 -27.19 3.93 -1.36
CA ASN A 193 -27.25 4.65 -2.64
C ASN A 193 -25.90 5.28 -3.04
N THR A 194 -24.98 5.38 -2.09
CA THR A 194 -23.63 5.89 -2.35
C THR A 194 -22.68 4.84 -2.95
N PHE A 195 -23.04 3.55 -2.85
CA PHE A 195 -22.31 2.42 -3.40
C PHE A 195 -22.93 1.97 -4.73
N LEU A 196 -22.17 1.25 -5.55
CA LEU A 196 -22.66 0.73 -6.83
C LEU A 196 -23.64 -0.44 -6.65
N CYS A 197 -23.36 -1.31 -5.67
CA CYS A 197 -24.18 -2.47 -5.37
C CYS A 197 -23.98 -2.93 -3.92
N GLU A 198 -24.87 -3.80 -3.45
CA GLU A 198 -24.80 -4.40 -2.11
C GLU A 198 -23.51 -5.20 -1.89
N GLY A 199 -23.01 -5.89 -2.93
CA GLY A 199 -21.75 -6.63 -2.86
C GLY A 199 -20.53 -5.73 -2.61
N GLU A 200 -20.56 -4.50 -3.13
CA GLU A 200 -19.52 -3.52 -2.86
C GLU A 200 -19.57 -3.03 -1.40
N LEU A 201 -20.78 -2.78 -0.89
CA LEU A 201 -20.99 -2.43 0.52
C LEU A 201 -20.49 -3.55 1.46
N PHE A 202 -20.79 -4.80 1.11
CA PHE A 202 -20.32 -5.97 1.86
C PHE A 202 -18.79 -6.07 1.83
N LEU A 203 -18.16 -5.90 0.66
CA LEU A 203 -16.71 -5.93 0.55
C LEU A 203 -16.07 -4.77 1.33
N PHE A 204 -16.66 -3.58 1.27
CA PHE A 204 -16.20 -2.42 2.02
C PHE A 204 -16.23 -2.69 3.53
N GLY A 205 -17.33 -3.24 4.05
CA GLY A 205 -17.44 -3.63 5.45
C GLY A 205 -16.44 -4.73 5.83
N ALA A 206 -16.18 -5.71 4.95
CA ALA A 206 -15.19 -6.76 5.20
C ALA A 206 -13.76 -6.18 5.33
N ILE A 207 -13.38 -5.27 4.42
CA ILE A 207 -12.08 -4.57 4.47
C ILE A 207 -12.00 -3.74 5.75
N LEU A 208 -13.07 -3.03 6.10
CA LEU A 208 -13.11 -2.20 7.30
C LEU A 208 -13.01 -3.03 8.59
N SER A 209 -13.60 -4.23 8.62
CA SER A 209 -13.44 -5.16 9.73
C SER A 209 -11.98 -5.60 9.92
N GLU A 210 -11.27 -5.88 8.83
CA GLU A 210 -9.84 -6.20 8.89
C GLU A 210 -9.00 -4.99 9.29
N PHE A 211 -9.36 -3.80 8.79
CA PHE A 211 -8.72 -2.54 9.16
C PHE A 211 -8.80 -2.31 10.68
N PHE A 212 -10.00 -2.37 11.27
CA PHE A 212 -10.14 -2.20 12.73
C PHE A 212 -9.41 -3.26 13.54
N ARG A 213 -9.27 -4.48 12.99
CA ARG A 213 -8.51 -5.56 13.63
C ARG A 213 -7.01 -5.25 13.71
N LEU A 214 -6.45 -4.54 12.73
CA LEU A 214 -5.02 -4.14 12.73
C LEU A 214 -4.71 -3.08 13.79
N TYR A 215 -5.68 -2.22 14.11
CA TYR A 215 -5.53 -1.19 15.14
C TYR A 215 -5.93 -1.64 16.55
N GLY A 216 -6.51 -2.84 16.68
CA GLY A 216 -6.91 -3.38 17.98
C GLY A 216 -5.71 -3.66 18.88
N THR A 217 -5.85 -3.39 20.18
CA THR A 217 -4.81 -3.70 21.17
C THR A 217 -4.57 -5.21 21.28
N ILE A 218 -3.42 -5.61 21.84
CA ILE A 218 -3.10 -7.00 22.18
C ILE A 218 -4.28 -7.65 22.94
N ASN A 219 -4.68 -8.84 22.54
CA ASN A 219 -5.77 -9.64 23.13
C ASN A 219 -7.17 -8.98 23.13
N SER A 220 -7.39 -7.97 22.29
CA SER A 220 -8.72 -7.40 22.07
C SER A 220 -9.41 -8.04 20.86
N PHE A 221 -10.74 -8.06 20.91
CA PHE A 221 -11.56 -8.37 19.74
C PHE A 221 -12.30 -7.12 19.27
N HIS A 222 -12.59 -7.10 17.97
CA HIS A 222 -13.42 -6.09 17.35
C HIS A 222 -14.61 -6.75 16.66
N PHE A 223 -15.80 -6.17 16.86
CA PHE A 223 -17.01 -6.50 16.12
C PHE A 223 -17.41 -5.31 15.27
N LEU A 224 -17.55 -5.53 13.97
CA LEU A 224 -18.11 -4.55 13.05
C LEU A 224 -19.53 -4.97 12.66
N GLU A 225 -20.47 -4.05 12.85
CA GLU A 225 -21.85 -4.15 12.36
C GLU A 225 -22.10 -2.98 11.41
N VAL A 226 -22.46 -3.27 10.16
CA VAL A 226 -22.84 -2.25 9.17
C VAL A 226 -24.34 -2.35 8.95
N ILE A 227 -25.05 -1.25 9.22
CA ILE A 227 -26.49 -1.12 9.03
C ILE A 227 -26.72 -0.25 7.81
N ASN A 228 -27.43 -0.78 6.82
CA ASN A 228 -27.85 -0.03 5.66
C ASN A 228 -29.09 0.81 6.01
N THR A 229 -29.03 2.12 5.78
CA THR A 229 -30.10 3.06 6.19
C THR A 229 -31.35 2.96 5.31
N ASN A 230 -31.24 2.44 4.09
CA ASN A 230 -32.37 2.34 3.15
C ASN A 230 -33.27 1.12 3.39
N ASN A 231 -32.68 -0.03 3.72
CA ASN A 231 -33.40 -1.29 3.89
C ASN A 231 -33.32 -1.88 5.31
N ASN A 232 -32.59 -1.23 6.22
CA ASN A 232 -32.31 -1.69 7.58
C ASN A 232 -31.64 -3.08 7.67
N GLU A 233 -31.05 -3.56 6.58
CA GLU A 233 -30.26 -4.78 6.60
C GLU A 233 -28.97 -4.56 7.38
N THR A 234 -28.59 -5.60 8.11
CA THR A 234 -27.48 -5.54 9.04
C THR A 234 -26.46 -6.61 8.68
N PHE A 235 -25.31 -6.16 8.19
CA PHE A 235 -24.16 -7.01 7.93
C PHE A 235 -23.28 -7.08 9.18
N LYS A 236 -22.87 -8.29 9.55
CA LYS A 236 -22.05 -8.55 10.74
C LYS A 236 -20.81 -9.30 10.30
N TRP A 237 -19.64 -8.79 10.68
CA TRP A 237 -18.38 -9.51 10.49
C TRP A 237 -17.93 -10.10 11.82
N GLU A 238 -17.70 -11.41 11.79
CA GLU A 238 -17.35 -12.18 12.97
C GLU A 238 -15.88 -12.04 13.38
N GLN A 239 -15.67 -12.36 14.66
CA GLN A 239 -14.49 -12.15 15.48
C GLN A 239 -13.24 -12.85 14.93
N LYS A 240 -12.29 -12.06 14.42
CA LYS A 240 -10.88 -12.46 14.33
C LYS A 240 -10.09 -11.74 15.42
N ILE A 241 -9.37 -12.49 16.24
CA ILE A 241 -8.50 -11.95 17.30
C ILE A 241 -7.44 -11.06 16.63
N SER A 242 -7.06 -9.94 17.29
CA SER A 242 -6.03 -9.05 16.72
C SER A 242 -4.72 -9.81 16.49
N LEU A 243 -4.01 -9.49 15.39
CA LEU A 243 -2.81 -10.23 14.93
C LEU A 243 -1.54 -9.91 15.72
N GLN A 244 -1.65 -9.24 16.87
CA GLN A 244 -0.50 -9.06 17.74
C GLN A 244 -0.24 -10.37 18.52
N ASN A 245 0.36 -11.33 17.82
CA ASN A 245 1.00 -12.48 18.46
C ASN A 245 2.08 -11.93 19.39
N MET A 246 1.92 -12.14 20.70
CA MET A 246 3.06 -12.06 21.60
C MET A 246 3.97 -13.25 21.29
N ILE A 247 5.24 -12.93 20.99
CA ILE A 247 6.37 -13.83 21.21
C ILE A 247 6.49 -14.08 22.71
#